data_AF-J5TSK3-F1
#
_entry.id   AF-J5TSK3-F1
#
_cell.length_a   1.000
_cell.length_b   1.000
_cell.length_c   1.000
_cell.angle_alpha   90.00
_cell.angle_beta   90.00
_cell.angle_gamma   90.00
#
_symmetry.space_group_name_H-M   'P 1'
#
loop_
_entity.id
_entity.type
_entity.pdbx_description
1 polymer ?
#
loop_
_entity_poly.entity_id
_entity_poly.type
_entity_poly.pdbx_seq_one_letter_code
_entity_poly.pdbx_strand_id
1 'polypeptide(L)'
;MAISIDLKEVREPRYRSKLKKDIRTLLDSLVCDFSIASFALLASITNESFTITLSGISLSLSISLLSSIIIALSHVYNLRNIYAIYKFKADLEERIISEGEKRKG
;
A
#
# COMPACT_ATOMS: atom_id res chain seq x y z
N MET A 1 3.47 8.29 13.07
CA MET A 1 2.32 9.02 12.52
C MET A 1 1.17 8.04 12.39
N ALA A 2 0.24 8.01 13.36
CA ALA A 2 -0.89 7.10 13.33
C ALA A 2 -2.05 7.79 12.60
N ILE A 3 -2.53 7.20 11.50
CA ILE A 3 -3.70 7.70 10.79
C ILE A 3 -4.93 7.13 11.50
N SER A 4 -5.68 7.98 12.19
CA SER A 4 -6.98 7.62 12.79
C SER A 4 -8.10 7.94 11.81
N ILE A 5 -8.98 6.97 11.56
CA ILE A 5 -10.15 7.11 10.70
C ILE A 5 -11.38 6.67 11.51
N ASP A 6 -12.26 7.62 11.88
CA ASP A 6 -13.50 7.29 12.58
C ASP A 6 -14.68 7.15 11.60
N LEU A 7 -14.98 5.90 11.25
CA LEU A 7 -16.11 5.55 10.38
C LEU A 7 -17.47 5.63 11.10
N LYS A 8 -17.53 5.88 12.42
CA LYS A 8 -18.81 5.98 13.15
C LYS A 8 -19.54 7.29 12.85
N GLU A 9 -18.83 8.31 12.39
CA GLU A 9 -19.40 9.62 12.06
C GLU A 9 -20.20 9.61 10.74
N VAL A 10 -19.91 8.64 9.85
CA VAL A 10 -20.71 8.41 8.64
C VAL A 10 -21.99 7.68 9.02
N ARG A 11 -23.12 8.38 8.91
CA ARG A 11 -24.42 7.85 9.37
C ARG A 11 -25.04 6.92 8.33
N GLU A 12 -24.79 7.14 7.05
CA GLU A 12 -25.31 6.27 6.00
C GLU A 12 -24.59 4.90 5.95
N PRO A 13 -25.31 3.78 6.18
CA PRO A 13 -24.69 2.46 6.30
C PRO A 13 -24.10 1.95 4.97
N ARG A 14 -24.66 2.36 3.83
CA ARG A 14 -24.13 2.01 2.49
C ARG A 14 -22.73 2.60 2.28
N TYR A 15 -22.54 3.88 2.59
CA TYR A 15 -21.24 4.53 2.46
C TYR A 15 -20.25 4.00 3.49
N ARG A 16 -20.67 3.81 4.74
CA ARG A 16 -19.82 3.20 5.78
C ARG A 16 -19.30 1.81 5.39
N SER A 17 -20.15 0.98 4.79
CA SER A 17 -19.75 -0.34 4.29
C SER A 17 -18.74 -0.25 3.15
N LYS A 18 -18.97 0.65 2.18
CA LYS A 18 -18.04 0.91 1.07
C LYS A 18 -16.67 1.37 1.58
N LEU A 19 -16.65 2.39 2.43
CA LEU A 19 -15.46 2.94 3.07
C LEU A 19 -14.65 1.86 3.82
N LYS A 20 -15.34 0.98 4.57
CA LYS A 20 -14.69 -0.14 5.27
C LYS A 20 -14.05 -1.14 4.31
N LYS A 21 -14.69 -1.42 3.17
CA LYS A 21 -14.14 -2.30 2.12
C LYS A 21 -12.89 -1.68 1.50
N ASP A 22 -12.95 -0.39 1.16
CA ASP A 22 -11.84 0.33 0.54
C ASP A 22 -10.61 0.37 1.46
N ILE A 23 -10.80 0.65 2.76
CA ILE A 23 -9.73 0.58 3.78
C ILE A 23 -9.14 -0.82 3.87
N ARG A 24 -9.99 -1.86 3.89
CA ARG A 24 -9.51 -3.25 3.97
C ARG A 24 -8.64 -3.59 2.76
N THR A 25 -9.06 -3.23 1.55
CA THR A 25 -8.27 -3.45 0.33
C THR A 25 -6.93 -2.72 0.36
N LEU A 26 -6.90 -1.47 0.86
CA LEU A 26 -5.65 -0.72 1.03
C LEU A 26 -4.71 -1.38 2.05
N LEU A 27 -5.25 -1.83 3.19
CA LEU A 27 -4.49 -2.55 4.22
C LEU A 27 -3.93 -3.87 3.70
N ASP A 28 -4.75 -4.65 3.01
CA ASP A 28 -4.34 -5.94 2.42
C ASP A 28 -3.19 -5.72 1.42
N SER A 29 -3.30 -4.71 0.55
CA SER A 29 -2.22 -4.34 -0.38
C SER A 29 -0.93 -3.97 0.36
N LEU A 30 -1.02 -3.19 1.44
CA LEU A 30 0.13 -2.75 2.21
C LEU A 30 0.82 -3.90 2.94
N VAL A 31 0.04 -4.84 3.49
CA VAL A 31 0.57 -6.06 4.13
C VAL A 31 1.25 -6.97 3.11
N CYS A 32 0.66 -7.14 1.92
CA CYS A 32 1.28 -7.89 0.83
C CYS A 32 2.62 -7.27 0.39
N ASP A 33 2.64 -5.96 0.13
CA ASP A 33 3.86 -5.23 -0.27
C ASP A 33 4.96 -5.31 0.80
N PHE A 34 4.58 -5.19 2.07
CA PHE A 34 5.50 -5.32 3.20
C PHE A 34 6.06 -6.74 3.32
N SER A 35 5.22 -7.77 3.12
CA SER A 35 5.64 -9.17 3.17
C SER A 35 6.63 -9.51 2.05
N ILE A 36 6.36 -9.02 0.83
CA ILE A 36 7.25 -9.19 -0.33
C ILE A 36 8.59 -8.50 -0.09
N ALA A 37 8.58 -7.25 0.40
CA ALA A 37 9.80 -6.51 0.69
C ALA A 37 10.61 -7.17 1.82
N SER A 38 9.94 -7.68 2.86
CA SER A 38 10.60 -8.40 3.96
C SER A 38 11.25 -9.70 3.47
N PHE A 39 10.58 -10.44 2.59
CA PHE A 39 11.16 -11.63 1.99
C PHE A 39 12.35 -11.29 1.08
N ALA A 40 12.26 -10.22 0.30
CA ALA A 40 13.37 -9.73 -0.52
C ALA A 40 14.58 -9.32 0.34
N LEU A 41 14.36 -8.67 1.48
CA LEU A 41 15.41 -8.36 2.46
C LEU A 41 16.06 -9.63 3.02
N LEU A 42 15.27 -10.66 3.35
CA LEU A 42 15.84 -11.94 3.81
C LEU A 42 16.66 -12.61 2.70
N ALA A 43 16.18 -12.57 1.45
CA ALA A 43 16.88 -13.10 0.30
C ALA A 43 18.17 -12.32 -0.03
N SER A 44 18.25 -11.02 0.25
CA SER A 44 19.48 -10.26 -0.01
C SER A 44 20.62 -10.62 0.94
N ILE A 45 20.31 -11.15 2.14
CA ILE A 45 21.32 -11.54 3.13
C ILE A 45 22.16 -12.72 2.64
N THR A 46 21.60 -13.62 1.82
CA THR A 46 22.35 -14.78 1.31
C THR A 46 23.46 -14.39 0.33
N ASN A 47 23.39 -13.17 -0.23
CA ASN A 47 24.40 -12.58 -1.13
C ASN A 47 24.78 -13.47 -2.33
N GLU A 48 23.90 -14.42 -2.66
CA GLU A 48 24.09 -15.31 -3.79
C GLU A 48 23.90 -14.55 -5.10
N SER A 49 24.57 -15.03 -6.14
CA SER A 49 24.42 -14.54 -7.50
C SER A 49 24.00 -15.69 -8.38
N PHE A 50 23.05 -15.44 -9.28
CA PHE A 50 22.64 -16.41 -10.27
C PHE A 50 23.07 -15.93 -11.66
N THR A 51 23.59 -16.85 -12.46
CA THR A 51 24.06 -16.55 -13.82
C THR A 51 23.05 -17.07 -14.83
N ILE A 52 22.53 -16.17 -15.67
CA ILE A 52 21.75 -16.53 -16.86
C ILE A 52 22.69 -16.51 -18.05
N THR A 53 22.77 -17.62 -18.78
CA THR A 53 23.47 -17.64 -20.07
C THR A 53 22.42 -17.67 -21.18
N LEU A 54 22.41 -16.63 -22.01
CA LEU A 54 21.51 -16.53 -23.15
C LEU A 54 22.32 -16.17 -24.39
N SER A 55 22.27 -17.03 -25.42
CA SER A 55 22.98 -16.84 -26.69
C SER A 55 24.48 -16.52 -26.55
N GLY A 56 25.16 -17.18 -25.61
CA GLY A 56 26.61 -17.00 -25.35
C GLY A 56 26.97 -15.77 -24.49
N ILE A 57 25.99 -14.95 -24.10
CA ILE A 57 26.16 -13.85 -23.15
C ILE A 57 25.81 -14.36 -21.76
N SER A 58 26.75 -14.25 -20.82
CA SER A 58 26.57 -14.59 -19.41
C SER A 58 26.25 -13.33 -18.61
N LEU A 59 25.06 -13.30 -18.02
CA LEU A 59 24.59 -12.22 -17.17
C LEU A 59 24.54 -12.73 -15.73
N SER A 60 25.45 -12.26 -14.88
CA SER A 60 25.42 -12.56 -13.45
C SER A 60 24.59 -11.52 -12.74
N LEU A 61 23.48 -11.94 -12.14
CA LEU A 61 22.61 -11.09 -11.34
C LEU A 61 22.79 -11.42 -9.87
N SER A 62 23.15 -10.42 -9.07
CA SER A 62 23.17 -10.53 -7.61
C SER A 62 21.74 -10.51 -7.08
N ILE A 63 21.41 -11.44 -6.18
CA ILE A 63 20.13 -11.45 -5.46
C ILE A 63 19.97 -10.15 -4.67
N SER A 64 21.06 -9.63 -4.10
CA SER A 64 21.07 -8.35 -3.35
C SER A 64 20.65 -7.16 -4.21
N LEU A 65 21.09 -7.11 -5.48
CA LEU A 65 20.66 -6.10 -6.44
C LEU A 65 19.17 -6.24 -6.78
N LEU A 66 18.71 -7.47 -7.02
CA LEU A 66 17.30 -7.74 -7.33
C LEU A 66 16.38 -7.37 -6.16
N SER A 67 16.76 -7.79 -4.94
CA SER A 67 16.05 -7.44 -3.72
C SER A 67 15.99 -5.93 -3.48
N SER A 68 17.09 -5.22 -3.75
CA SER A 68 17.14 -3.76 -3.62
C SER A 68 16.14 -3.06 -4.56
N ILE A 69 15.99 -3.56 -5.80
CA ILE A 69 14.98 -3.08 -6.76
C ILE A 69 13.57 -3.35 -6.23
N ILE A 70 13.31 -4.57 -5.72
CA ILE A 70 12.00 -4.94 -5.16
C ILE A 70 11.63 -4.05 -3.96
N ILE A 71 12.57 -3.80 -3.05
CA ILE A 71 12.37 -2.94 -1.88
C ILE A 71 12.08 -1.49 -2.31
N ALA A 72 12.84 -0.97 -3.28
CA ALA A 72 12.62 0.38 -3.80
C ALA A 72 11.23 0.52 -4.43
N LEU A 73 10.79 -0.46 -5.22
CA LEU A 73 9.43 -0.48 -5.77
C LEU A 73 8.37 -0.58 -4.67
N SER A 74 8.57 -1.43 -3.66
CA SER A 74 7.68 -1.55 -2.51
C SER A 74 7.54 -0.22 -1.75
N HIS A 75 8.62 0.56 -1.61
CA HIS A 75 8.54 1.90 -1.03
C HIS A 75 7.70 2.87 -1.87
N VAL A 76 7.80 2.82 -3.20
CA VAL A 76 6.97 3.65 -4.09
C VAL A 76 5.49 3.27 -3.96
N TYR A 77 5.17 1.98 -3.90
CA TYR A 77 3.81 1.51 -3.67
C TYR A 77 3.28 1.92 -2.30
N ASN A 78 4.10 1.80 -1.25
CA ASN A 78 3.75 2.27 0.09
C ASN A 78 3.45 3.77 0.11
N LEU A 79 4.25 4.60 -0.56
CA LEU A 79 3.98 6.03 -0.68
C LEU A 79 2.64 6.32 -1.37
N ARG A 80 2.34 5.59 -2.46
CA ARG A 80 1.04 5.69 -3.14
C ARG A 80 -0.12 5.28 -2.23
N ASN A 81 0.03 4.19 -1.49
CA ASN A 81 -0.99 3.70 -0.56
C ASN A 81 -1.22 4.69 0.59
N ILE A 82 -0.15 5.27 1.14
CA ILE A 82 -0.24 6.33 2.16
C ILE A 82 -1.00 7.54 1.60
N TYR A 83 -0.68 7.98 0.37
CA TYR A 83 -1.40 9.08 -0.27
C TYR A 83 -2.89 8.75 -0.48
N ALA A 84 -3.20 7.53 -0.91
CA ALA A 84 -4.58 7.07 -1.04
C ALA A 84 -5.34 7.10 0.29
N ILE A 85 -4.68 6.74 1.40
CA ILE A 85 -5.25 6.84 2.75
C ILE A 85 -5.52 8.30 3.13
N TYR A 86 -4.61 9.23 2.83
CA TYR A 86 -4.83 10.66 3.08
C TYR A 86 -6.01 11.21 2.29
N LYS A 87 -6.09 10.87 1.00
CA LYS A 87 -7.21 11.26 0.16
C LYS A 87 -8.52 10.70 0.70
N PHE A 88 -8.53 9.42 1.07
CA PHE A 88 -9.68 8.78 1.67
C PHE A 88 -10.14 9.48 2.96
N LYS A 89 -9.21 9.92 3.80
CA LYS A 89 -9.53 10.69 5.01
C LYS A 89 -10.20 12.02 4.67
N ALA A 90 -9.68 12.75 3.68
CA ALA A 90 -10.29 14.00 3.23
C ALA A 90 -11.70 13.78 2.66
N ASP A 91 -11.89 12.75 1.83
CA ASP A 91 -13.20 12.37 1.28
C ASP A 91 -14.20 12.00 2.40
N LEU A 92 -13.73 11.38 3.48
CA LEU A 92 -14.54 11.05 4.66
C LEU A 92 -15.02 12.32 5.38
N GLU A 93 -14.12 13.26 5.63
CA GLU A 93 -14.42 14.55 6.29
C GLU A 93 -15.44 15.36 5.46
N GLU A 94 -15.26 15.44 4.15
CA GLU A 94 -16.23 16.08 3.24
C GLU A 94 -17.61 15.42 3.30
N ARG A 95 -17.64 14.07 3.37
CA ARG A 95 -18.89 13.31 3.50
C ARG A 95 -19.65 13.68 4.76
N ILE A 96 -18.96 13.72 5.89
CA ILE A 96 -19.54 14.01 7.21
C ILE A 96 -20.13 15.42 7.22
N ILE A 97 -19.43 16.41 6.64
CA ILE A 97 -19.91 17.79 6.52
C ILE A 97 -21.18 17.83 5.65
N SER A 98 -21.16 17.19 4.48
CA SER A 98 -22.30 17.19 3.55
C SER A 98 -23.57 16.54 4.12
N GLU A 99 -23.43 15.47 4.91
CA GLU A 99 -24.54 14.83 5.63
C GLU A 99 -25.08 15.72 6.77
N GLY A 100 -24.21 16.57 7.36
CA GLY A 100 -24.58 17.56 8.36
C GLY A 100 -25.35 18.76 7.79
N GLU A 101 -24.96 19.24 6.61
CA GLU A 101 -25.60 20.40 5.95
C GLU A 101 -26.98 20.08 5.37
N LYS A 102 -27.16 18.90 4.75
CA LYS A 102 -28.46 18.42 4.23
C LYS A 102 -29.57 18.32 5.28
N ARG A 103 -29.25 18.43 6.56
CA ARG A 103 -30.20 18.38 7.67
C ARG A 103 -30.58 19.75 8.24
N LYS A 104 -29.83 20.81 7.89
CA LYS A 104 -30.09 22.17 8.38
C LYS A 104 -30.97 23.00 7.45
N GLY A 105 -31.20 22.54 6.21
CA GLY A 105 -32.22 23.06 5.30
C GLY A 105 -33.44 22.15 5.30
#